data_AF-A0AAJ6HBJ1-F1
#
_entry.id   AF-A0AAJ6HBJ1-F1
#
_cell.length_a   1.000
_cell.length_b   1.000
_cell.length_c   1.000
_cell.angle_alpha   90.00
_cell.angle_beta   90.00
_cell.angle_gamma   90.00
#
_symmetry.space_group_name_H-M   'P 1'
#
loop_
_entity.id
_entity.type
_entity.pdbx_description
1 polymer ?
#
loop_
_entity_poly.entity_id
_entity_poly.type
_entity_poly.pdbx_seq_one_letter_code
_entity_poly.pdbx_strand_id
1 'polypeptide(L)'
;MSDFSPLSIIKSQAKQHARQHDMKLSAAQETLARQAGFEEYHELVAVAQRNPTDPRLMLAAFGVRDFKDAIHEDDVFSELDQELEHLLSGAMTETNAGEFTIGEYEVESAAYEVATGVLKLGLSITYEGQQDPDRVYYGRAFFLKAYVDLIRRDGNWSLGEDGVSITSSETDADRDRRTEWEYMAHQQAAESEENRPRSSMSQALASELKISLEHAKLLADAEVTANTSDDGMIYSYWVDVEPYAEGALRADLLARFGTLEFELDVNFFDDIHPDM
;
A
#
# COMPACT_ATOMS: atom_id res chain seq x y z
N MET A 1 -6.35 3.99 42.95
CA MET A 1 -5.29 4.33 41.97
C MET A 1 -4.73 3.01 41.51
N SER A 2 -4.55 2.81 40.21
CA SER A 2 -3.92 1.59 39.73
C SER A 2 -2.46 1.51 40.18
N ASP A 3 -1.96 0.31 40.44
CA ASP A 3 -0.57 0.05 40.81
C ASP A 3 0.41 0.42 39.68
N PHE A 4 -0.08 0.48 38.44
CA PHE A 4 0.71 0.78 37.25
C PHE A 4 0.66 2.25 36.81
N SER A 5 0.03 3.14 37.59
CA SER A 5 0.11 4.58 37.31
C SER A 5 1.52 5.11 37.61
N PRO A 6 1.98 6.18 36.92
CA PRO A 6 3.32 6.75 37.16
C PRO A 6 3.59 7.05 38.64
N LEU A 7 2.59 7.61 39.33
CA LEU A 7 2.69 7.91 40.75
C LEU A 7 2.81 6.65 41.63
N SER A 8 2.08 5.58 41.31
CA SER A 8 2.18 4.31 42.04
C SER A 8 3.54 3.64 41.82
N ILE A 9 4.06 3.69 40.59
CA ILE A 9 5.39 3.18 40.26
C ILE A 9 6.47 3.93 41.04
N ILE A 10 6.46 5.27 41.01
CA ILE A 10 7.42 6.11 41.74
C ILE A 10 7.32 5.88 43.26
N LYS A 11 6.10 5.69 43.79
CA LYS A 11 5.91 5.33 45.21
C LYS A 11 6.53 3.97 45.54
N SER A 12 6.44 2.99 44.63
CA SER A 12 7.05 1.68 44.81
C SER A 12 8.59 1.79 44.80
N GLN A 13 9.15 2.50 43.82
CA GLN A 13 10.58 2.81 43.74
C GLN A 13 11.07 3.52 45.01
N ALA A 14 10.32 4.51 45.53
CA ALA A 14 10.68 5.22 46.76
C ALA A 14 10.73 4.28 47.98
N LYS A 15 9.83 3.29 48.07
CA LYS A 15 9.86 2.28 49.15
C LYS A 15 11.09 1.39 49.03
N GLN A 16 11.46 0.99 47.81
CA GLN A 16 12.65 0.18 47.56
C GLN A 16 13.91 0.96 47.90
N HIS A 17 14.03 2.20 47.43
CA HIS A 17 15.15 3.09 47.71
C HIS A 17 15.29 3.37 49.23
N ALA A 18 14.18 3.61 49.93
CA ALA A 18 14.18 3.79 51.37
C ALA A 18 14.76 2.58 52.12
N ARG A 19 14.42 1.36 51.68
CA ARG A 19 14.93 0.11 52.26
C ARG A 19 16.41 -0.12 51.94
N GLN A 20 16.82 0.13 50.70
CA GLN A 20 18.20 -0.07 50.24
C GLN A 20 19.20 0.88 50.94
N HIS A 21 18.74 2.09 51.29
CA HIS A 21 19.60 3.13 51.86
C HIS A 21 19.31 3.44 53.34
N ASP A 22 18.52 2.60 54.02
CA ASP A 22 18.12 2.76 55.43
C ASP A 22 17.65 4.20 55.76
N MET A 23 16.77 4.76 54.92
CA MET A 23 16.27 6.13 55.06
C MET A 23 14.76 6.18 55.23
N LYS A 24 14.25 7.30 55.77
CA LYS A 24 12.81 7.54 55.89
C LYS A 24 12.17 7.60 54.50
N LEU A 25 10.98 7.02 54.36
CA LEU A 25 10.22 7.02 53.10
C LEU A 25 10.00 8.44 52.55
N SER A 26 9.70 9.41 53.42
CA SER A 26 9.52 10.81 53.00
C SER A 26 10.80 11.41 52.41
N ALA A 27 11.97 11.08 52.96
CA ALA A 27 13.25 11.52 52.41
C ALA A 27 13.55 10.86 51.06
N ALA A 28 13.21 9.56 50.90
CA ALA A 28 13.34 8.87 49.62
C ALA A 28 12.42 9.47 48.54
N GLN A 29 11.16 9.80 48.90
CA GLN A 29 10.20 10.46 48.00
C GLN A 29 10.71 11.82 47.52
N GLU A 30 11.22 12.67 48.42
CA GLU A 30 11.82 13.95 48.05
C GLU A 30 13.06 13.79 47.16
N THR A 31 13.88 12.77 47.45
CA THR A 31 15.08 12.48 46.66
C THR A 31 14.72 12.10 45.22
N LEU A 32 13.77 11.17 45.04
CA LEU A 32 13.32 10.76 43.71
C LEU A 32 12.60 11.89 42.97
N ALA A 33 11.81 12.72 43.66
CA ALA A 33 11.16 13.87 43.04
C ALA A 33 12.17 14.87 42.46
N ARG A 34 13.22 15.19 43.23
CA ARG A 34 14.29 16.07 42.77
C ARG A 34 15.13 15.46 41.65
N GLN A 35 15.42 14.16 41.71
CA GLN A 35 16.09 13.45 40.63
C GLN A 35 15.30 13.48 39.32
N ALA A 36 13.96 13.41 39.42
CA ALA A 36 13.06 13.55 38.29
C ALA A 36 12.88 15.02 37.82
N GLY A 37 13.49 15.99 38.50
CA GLY A 37 13.42 17.41 38.12
C GLY A 37 12.20 18.17 38.64
N PHE A 38 11.62 17.72 39.76
CA PHE A 38 10.62 18.47 40.53
C PHE A 38 11.26 19.15 41.74
N GLU A 39 10.73 20.28 42.20
CA GLU A 39 11.25 21.00 43.37
C GLU A 39 11.01 20.21 44.67
N GLU A 40 9.81 19.64 44.78
CA GLU A 40 9.35 18.86 45.92
C GLU A 40 8.41 17.73 45.49
N TYR A 41 8.24 16.73 46.36
CA TYR A 41 7.36 15.59 46.08
C TYR A 41 5.88 16.00 45.92
N HIS A 42 5.44 17.09 46.56
CA HIS A 42 4.09 17.61 46.39
C HIS A 42 3.82 18.10 44.96
N GLU A 43 4.78 18.79 44.33
CA GLU A 43 4.71 19.20 42.93
C GLU A 43 4.56 17.97 42.03
N LEU A 44 5.39 16.94 42.23
CA LEU A 44 5.33 15.69 41.48
C LEU A 44 3.94 15.05 41.56
N VAL A 45 3.35 14.97 42.75
CA VAL A 45 1.99 14.42 42.94
C VAL A 45 0.95 15.24 42.20
N ALA A 46 1.04 16.57 42.27
CA ALA A 46 0.11 17.47 41.57
C ALA A 46 0.22 17.34 40.05
N VAL A 47 1.44 17.27 39.51
CA VAL A 47 1.69 17.05 38.09
C VAL A 47 1.18 15.67 37.67
N ALA A 48 1.42 14.62 38.45
CA ALA A 48 0.96 13.27 38.12
C ALA A 48 -0.57 13.14 38.05
N GLN A 49 -1.30 13.96 38.81
CA GLN A 49 -2.76 14.02 38.75
C GLN A 49 -3.28 14.81 37.54
N ARG A 50 -2.57 15.88 37.16
CA ARG A 50 -3.01 16.80 36.11
C ARG A 50 -2.55 16.38 34.72
N ASN A 51 -1.33 15.86 34.61
CA ASN A 51 -0.66 15.46 33.38
C ASN A 51 0.18 14.19 33.63
N PRO A 52 -0.43 12.99 33.57
CA PRO A 52 0.27 11.73 33.81
C PRO A 52 1.39 11.44 32.79
N THR A 53 1.39 12.11 31.64
CA THR A 53 2.35 11.96 30.54
C THR A 53 3.39 13.10 30.52
N ASP A 54 3.57 13.82 31.63
CA ASP A 54 4.66 14.79 31.75
C ASP A 54 6.01 14.07 31.50
N PRO A 55 6.89 14.57 30.60
CA PRO A 55 8.14 13.88 30.25
C PRO A 55 9.04 13.58 31.45
N ARG A 56 9.00 14.38 32.52
CA ARG A 56 9.76 14.12 33.76
C ARG A 56 9.20 12.93 34.52
N LEU A 57 7.86 12.84 34.60
CA LEU A 57 7.18 11.70 35.23
C LEU A 57 7.39 10.42 34.42
N MET A 58 7.26 10.53 33.10
CA MET A 58 7.46 9.42 32.18
C MET A 58 8.86 8.84 32.34
N LEU A 59 9.88 9.69 32.30
CA LEU A 59 11.27 9.27 32.47
C LEU A 59 11.50 8.60 33.83
N ALA A 60 10.96 9.18 34.91
CA ALA A 60 11.14 8.64 36.26
C ALA A 60 10.41 7.31 36.50
N ALA A 61 9.18 7.17 35.99
CA ALA A 61 8.37 5.97 36.19
C ALA A 61 8.74 4.85 35.22
N PHE A 62 8.97 5.20 33.96
CA PHE A 62 9.06 4.24 32.85
C PHE A 62 10.45 4.13 32.25
N GLY A 63 11.36 5.06 32.50
CA GLY A 63 12.67 5.12 31.84
C GLY A 63 12.66 5.81 30.48
N VAL A 64 11.47 6.11 29.93
CA VAL A 64 11.28 6.73 28.61
C VAL A 64 10.53 8.05 28.70
N ARG A 65 10.71 8.94 27.73
CA ARG A 65 9.96 10.21 27.65
C ARG A 65 8.71 10.08 26.80
N ASP A 66 8.77 9.25 25.77
CA ASP A 66 7.64 8.83 24.95
C ASP A 66 7.53 7.30 25.04
N PHE A 67 6.31 6.78 25.10
CA PHE A 67 6.09 5.34 25.08
C PHE A 67 6.55 4.67 23.78
N LYS A 68 6.59 5.42 22.66
CA LYS A 68 7.14 4.90 21.40
C LYS A 68 8.60 4.49 21.52
N ASP A 69 9.35 5.14 22.42
CA ASP A 69 10.77 4.85 22.63
C ASP A 69 10.99 3.55 23.43
N ALA A 70 9.97 3.01 24.09
CA ALA A 70 10.09 1.81 24.95
C ALA A 70 10.55 0.56 24.19
N ILE A 71 10.38 0.52 22.87
CA ILE A 71 10.89 -0.56 22.03
C ILE A 71 12.43 -0.59 21.95
N HIS A 72 13.10 0.52 22.29
CA HIS A 72 14.56 0.65 22.29
C HIS A 72 15.20 0.47 23.66
N GLU A 73 14.39 0.27 24.69
CA GLU A 73 14.87 0.04 26.04
C GLU A 73 15.12 -1.45 26.27
N ASP A 74 16.09 -1.73 27.14
CA ASP A 74 16.45 -3.07 27.58
C ASP A 74 16.72 -4.03 26.39
N ASP A 75 16.19 -5.24 26.42
CA ASP A 75 16.36 -6.25 25.37
C ASP A 75 15.14 -6.38 24.44
N VAL A 76 14.17 -5.45 24.52
CA VAL A 76 12.86 -5.54 23.84
C VAL A 76 13.00 -5.73 22.34
N PHE A 77 13.89 -4.99 21.68
CA PHE A 77 14.07 -5.09 20.23
C PHE A 77 14.60 -6.47 19.81
N SER A 78 15.53 -7.03 20.59
CA SER A 78 16.11 -8.35 20.34
C SER A 78 15.09 -9.46 20.60
N GLU A 79 14.27 -9.31 21.65
CA GLU A 79 13.14 -10.22 21.91
C GLU A 79 12.12 -10.20 20.77
N LEU A 80 11.81 -9.01 20.23
CA LEU A 80 10.89 -8.85 19.10
C LEU A 80 11.42 -9.54 17.83
N ASP A 81 12.70 -9.36 17.51
CA ASP A 81 13.33 -9.98 16.35
C ASP A 81 13.26 -11.52 16.42
N GLN A 82 13.54 -12.09 17.59
CA GLN A 82 13.44 -13.54 17.85
C GLN A 82 12.00 -14.06 17.75
N GLU A 83 11.03 -13.33 18.29
CA GLU A 83 9.62 -13.71 18.19
C GLU A 83 9.10 -13.63 16.75
N LEU A 84 9.53 -12.62 15.98
CA LEU A 84 9.20 -12.54 14.56
C LEU A 84 9.80 -13.70 13.77
N GLU A 85 11.05 -14.07 14.03
CA GLU A 85 11.69 -15.24 13.41
C GLU A 85 10.87 -16.52 13.69
N HIS A 86 10.45 -16.71 14.94
CA HIS A 86 9.64 -17.86 15.32
C HIS A 86 8.27 -17.86 14.63
N LEU A 87 7.54 -16.74 14.66
CA LEU A 87 6.21 -16.59 14.08
C LEU A 87 6.21 -16.72 12.55
N LEU A 88 7.26 -16.23 11.89
CA LEU A 88 7.38 -16.23 10.43
C LEU A 88 8.16 -17.43 9.89
N SER A 89 8.73 -18.28 10.75
CA SER A 89 9.55 -19.44 10.37
C SER A 89 8.94 -20.26 9.23
N GLY A 90 7.63 -20.55 9.29
CA GLY A 90 6.91 -21.26 8.22
C GLY A 90 6.90 -20.48 6.90
N ALA A 91 6.51 -19.21 6.92
CA ALA A 91 6.46 -18.36 5.73
C ALA A 91 7.87 -18.12 5.14
N MET A 92 8.89 -18.00 5.99
CA MET A 92 10.29 -17.87 5.58
C MET A 92 10.77 -19.07 4.76
N THR A 93 10.30 -20.29 5.06
CA THR A 93 10.66 -21.47 4.24
C THR A 93 10.13 -21.43 2.82
N GLU A 94 9.08 -20.64 2.57
CA GLU A 94 8.56 -20.42 1.23
C GLU A 94 9.40 -19.42 0.44
N THR A 95 10.29 -18.67 1.11
CA THR A 95 11.22 -17.74 0.47
C THR A 95 12.56 -18.40 0.14
N ASN A 96 13.29 -17.83 -0.83
CA ASN A 96 14.68 -18.22 -1.11
C ASN A 96 15.71 -17.33 -0.39
N ALA A 97 15.32 -16.70 0.72
CA ALA A 97 16.17 -15.87 1.55
C ALA A 97 16.44 -16.52 2.92
N GLY A 98 17.48 -16.07 3.61
CA GLY A 98 17.84 -16.47 4.97
C GLY A 98 18.35 -15.27 5.78
N GLU A 99 18.79 -15.51 7.02
CA GLU A 99 19.30 -14.44 7.90
C GLU A 99 18.33 -13.25 8.01
N PHE A 100 17.06 -13.54 8.29
CA PHE A 100 16.05 -12.50 8.41
C PHE A 100 16.26 -11.66 9.66
N THR A 101 16.10 -10.35 9.51
CA THR A 101 16.19 -9.38 10.60
C THR A 101 15.19 -8.25 10.39
N ILE A 102 14.85 -7.55 11.45
CA ILE A 102 14.11 -6.28 11.34
C ILE A 102 14.96 -5.25 10.58
N GLY A 103 14.47 -4.84 9.41
CA GLY A 103 15.01 -3.74 8.62
C GLY A 103 14.38 -2.40 9.05
N GLU A 104 13.60 -1.79 8.16
CA GLU A 104 12.86 -0.56 8.46
C GLU A 104 11.62 -0.84 9.32
N TYR A 105 11.40 -0.06 10.37
CA TYR A 105 10.16 -0.11 11.15
C TYR A 105 9.69 1.29 11.57
N GLU A 106 8.40 1.41 11.82
CA GLU A 106 7.76 2.62 12.32
C GLU A 106 6.76 2.28 13.43
N VAL A 107 6.83 3.00 14.55
CA VAL A 107 5.83 2.92 15.62
C VAL A 107 4.66 3.85 15.29
N GLU A 108 3.62 3.29 14.68
CA GLU A 108 2.41 4.02 14.28
C GLU A 108 1.63 4.53 15.51
N SER A 109 1.51 3.72 16.55
CA SER A 109 0.71 4.05 17.74
C SER A 109 1.31 3.51 19.04
N ALA A 110 0.99 4.15 20.17
CA ALA A 110 1.36 3.70 21.50
C ALA A 110 0.22 3.97 22.48
N ALA A 111 -0.19 2.95 23.23
CA ALA A 111 -1.28 3.04 24.20
C ALA A 111 -0.93 2.27 25.48
N TYR A 112 -0.77 2.99 26.59
CA TYR A 112 -0.49 2.40 27.89
C TYR A 112 -1.77 2.22 28.71
N GLU A 113 -2.09 0.99 29.07
CA GLU A 113 -3.23 0.67 29.91
C GLU A 113 -2.83 0.68 31.38
N VAL A 114 -3.20 1.76 32.07
CA VAL A 114 -2.90 1.94 33.50
C VAL A 114 -3.51 0.83 34.37
N ALA A 115 -4.59 0.16 33.96
CA ALA A 115 -5.23 -0.88 34.76
C ALA A 115 -4.42 -2.19 34.79
N THR A 116 -3.77 -2.55 33.68
CA THR A 116 -3.05 -3.81 33.49
C THR A 116 -1.53 -3.63 33.52
N GLY A 117 -1.04 -2.40 33.28
CA GLY A 117 0.38 -2.10 33.16
C GLY A 117 0.98 -2.51 31.82
N VAL A 118 0.15 -2.78 30.82
CA VAL A 118 0.55 -3.17 29.48
C VAL A 118 0.66 -1.94 28.58
N LEU A 119 1.78 -1.83 27.87
CA LEU A 119 1.97 -0.87 26.79
C LEU A 119 1.78 -1.56 25.45
N LYS A 120 0.72 -1.23 24.72
CA LYS A 120 0.49 -1.72 23.36
C LYS A 120 1.10 -0.75 22.36
N LEU A 121 2.02 -1.24 21.54
CA LEU A 121 2.62 -0.53 20.42
C LEU A 121 2.05 -1.08 19.11
N GLY A 122 1.61 -0.22 18.20
CA GLY A 122 1.29 -0.59 16.82
C GLY A 122 2.47 -0.29 15.93
N LEU A 123 2.96 -1.29 15.19
CA LEU A 123 4.15 -1.19 14.36
C LEU A 123 3.86 -1.57 12.90
N SER A 124 4.51 -0.84 11.99
CA SER A 124 4.78 -1.29 10.63
C SER A 124 6.23 -1.74 10.58
N ILE A 125 6.49 -2.98 10.15
CA ILE A 125 7.84 -3.57 10.16
C ILE A 125 8.12 -4.15 8.78
N THR A 126 9.31 -3.89 8.26
CA THR A 126 9.88 -4.60 7.11
C THR A 126 10.88 -5.61 7.67
N TYR A 127 10.54 -6.90 7.55
CA TYR A 127 11.37 -8.00 8.00
C TYR A 127 12.08 -8.59 6.79
N GLU A 128 13.39 -8.39 6.71
CA GLU A 128 14.18 -8.59 5.50
C GLU A 128 15.19 -9.72 5.67
N GLY A 129 15.23 -10.61 4.69
CA GLY A 129 16.22 -11.67 4.55
C GLY A 129 17.26 -11.36 3.48
N GLN A 130 18.43 -11.97 3.65
CA GLN A 130 19.46 -12.01 2.64
C GLN A 130 19.13 -13.06 1.58
N GLN A 131 19.03 -12.62 0.34
CA GLN A 131 18.83 -13.50 -0.81
C GLN A 131 20.11 -14.32 -1.05
N ASP A 132 19.96 -15.64 -1.19
CA ASP A 132 21.05 -16.51 -1.65
C ASP A 132 21.32 -16.20 -3.14
N PRO A 133 22.54 -15.73 -3.50
CA PRO A 133 22.86 -15.34 -4.88
C PRO A 133 22.85 -16.54 -5.85
N ASP A 134 22.97 -17.76 -5.35
CA ASP A 134 22.95 -18.98 -6.15
C ASP A 134 21.52 -19.53 -6.36
N ARG A 135 20.50 -18.90 -5.74
CA ARG A 135 19.09 -19.30 -5.86
C ARG A 135 18.29 -18.31 -6.68
N VAL A 136 17.26 -18.83 -7.36
CA VAL A 136 16.28 -18.01 -8.07
C VAL A 136 15.56 -17.13 -7.05
N TYR A 137 15.41 -15.84 -7.37
CA TYR A 137 14.66 -14.92 -6.53
C TYR A 137 13.22 -15.42 -6.33
N TYR A 138 12.81 -15.50 -5.07
CA TYR A 138 11.46 -15.91 -4.70
C TYR A 138 11.08 -15.23 -3.38
N GLY A 139 11.08 -13.89 -3.42
CA GLY A 139 10.82 -13.02 -2.29
C GLY A 139 11.91 -13.03 -1.20
N ARG A 140 12.10 -11.88 -0.56
CA ARG A 140 13.08 -11.70 0.53
C ARG A 140 12.59 -10.81 1.66
N ALA A 141 11.43 -10.16 1.52
CA ALA A 141 10.94 -9.20 2.50
C ALA A 141 9.48 -9.44 2.86
N PHE A 142 9.18 -9.33 4.15
CA PHE A 142 7.82 -9.32 4.67
C PHE A 142 7.49 -7.91 5.18
N PHE A 143 6.39 -7.36 4.68
CA PHE A 143 5.82 -6.10 5.13
C PHE A 143 4.70 -6.41 6.13
N LEU A 144 4.97 -6.15 7.40
CA LEU A 144 4.15 -6.56 8.53
C LEU A 144 3.45 -5.35 9.14
N LYS A 145 2.21 -5.55 9.57
CA LYS A 145 1.57 -4.71 10.60
C LYS A 145 1.34 -5.55 11.84
N ALA A 146 1.92 -5.16 12.95
CA ALA A 146 1.86 -5.91 14.19
C ALA A 146 1.48 -5.04 15.39
N TYR A 147 0.88 -5.65 16.40
CA TYR A 147 0.80 -5.10 17.73
C TYR A 147 1.82 -5.80 18.63
N VAL A 148 2.55 -5.01 19.40
CA VAL A 148 3.53 -5.48 20.38
C VAL A 148 3.13 -4.99 21.76
N ASP A 149 2.86 -5.93 22.65
CA ASP A 149 2.50 -5.69 24.04
C ASP A 149 3.75 -5.79 24.90
N LEU A 150 4.12 -4.67 25.52
CA LEU A 150 5.25 -4.56 26.44
C LEU A 150 4.76 -4.51 27.88
N ILE A 151 5.49 -5.18 28.76
CA ILE A 151 5.29 -5.13 30.20
C ILE A 151 6.56 -4.64 30.89
N ARG A 152 6.38 -3.89 31.97
CA ARG A 152 7.50 -3.38 32.77
C ARG A 152 7.57 -4.08 34.11
N ARG A 153 8.68 -4.77 34.39
CA ARG A 153 8.93 -5.49 35.65
C ARG A 153 10.29 -5.13 36.21
N ASP A 154 10.35 -4.89 37.52
CA ASP A 154 11.58 -4.60 38.27
C ASP A 154 12.47 -3.45 37.76
N GLY A 155 11.97 -2.60 36.86
CA GLY A 155 12.79 -1.55 36.25
C GLY A 155 12.88 -1.65 34.74
N ASN A 156 12.59 -2.80 34.16
CA ASN A 156 12.93 -3.11 32.78
C ASN A 156 11.67 -3.41 31.97
N TRP A 157 11.71 -3.04 30.70
CA TRP A 157 10.76 -3.43 29.68
C TRP A 157 11.11 -4.81 29.13
N SER A 158 10.06 -5.55 28.76
CA SER A 158 10.15 -6.88 28.14
C SER A 158 8.87 -7.12 27.35
N LEU A 159 8.91 -8.04 26.38
CA LEU A 159 7.70 -8.50 25.71
C LEU A 159 6.74 -9.17 26.71
N GLY A 160 5.45 -8.93 26.51
CA GLY A 160 4.39 -9.69 27.17
C GLY A 160 4.38 -11.16 26.74
N GLU A 161 3.68 -11.99 27.50
CA GLU A 161 3.36 -13.36 27.07
C GLU A 161 2.45 -13.30 25.85
N ASP A 162 2.81 -14.00 24.76
CA ASP A 162 2.21 -13.82 23.42
C ASP A 162 2.17 -12.35 22.98
N GLY A 163 3.23 -11.61 23.34
CA GLY A 163 3.28 -10.16 23.20
C GLY A 163 3.28 -9.64 21.76
N VAL A 164 3.44 -10.50 20.75
CA VAL A 164 3.49 -10.10 19.34
C VAL A 164 2.28 -10.66 18.60
N SER A 165 1.51 -9.78 17.98
CA SER A 165 0.32 -10.13 17.19
C SER A 165 0.41 -9.53 15.80
N ILE A 166 0.68 -10.36 14.79
CA ILE A 166 0.71 -9.94 13.38
C ILE A 166 -0.72 -9.82 12.88
N THR A 167 -1.10 -8.62 12.44
CA THR A 167 -2.44 -8.32 11.90
C THR A 167 -2.50 -8.39 10.38
N SER A 168 -1.37 -8.12 9.73
CA SER A 168 -1.22 -8.19 8.27
C SER A 168 0.23 -8.54 7.96
N SER A 169 0.41 -9.36 6.93
CA SER A 169 1.70 -9.73 6.36
C SER A 169 1.54 -9.80 4.85
N GLU A 170 2.45 -9.15 4.13
CA GLU A 170 2.51 -9.17 2.67
C GLU A 170 3.96 -9.36 2.26
N THR A 171 4.24 -10.22 1.29
CA THR A 171 5.60 -10.40 0.77
C THR A 171 5.89 -9.43 -0.37
N ASP A 172 7.17 -9.16 -0.64
CA ASP A 172 7.60 -8.50 -1.87
C ASP A 172 7.14 -9.25 -3.13
N ALA A 173 7.17 -10.58 -3.13
CA ALA A 173 6.64 -11.41 -4.21
C ALA A 173 5.12 -11.18 -4.45
N ASP A 174 4.33 -10.98 -3.38
CA ASP A 174 2.90 -10.66 -3.51
C ASP A 174 2.68 -9.28 -4.12
N ARG A 175 3.51 -8.30 -3.73
CA ARG A 175 3.47 -6.95 -4.31
C ARG A 175 3.82 -6.96 -5.79
N ASP A 176 4.89 -7.65 -6.17
CA ASP A 176 5.32 -7.80 -7.57
C ASP A 176 4.19 -8.41 -8.41
N ARG A 177 3.59 -9.51 -7.94
CA ARG A 177 2.46 -10.16 -8.62
C ARG A 177 1.25 -9.22 -8.78
N ARG A 178 0.92 -8.43 -7.75
CA ARG A 178 -0.17 -7.45 -7.85
C ARG A 178 0.12 -6.39 -8.90
N THR A 179 1.34 -5.86 -8.94
CA THR A 179 1.75 -4.87 -9.94
C THR A 179 1.69 -5.43 -11.37
N GLU A 180 2.12 -6.67 -11.56
CA GLU A 180 1.97 -7.35 -12.86
C GLU A 180 0.50 -7.48 -13.29
N TRP A 181 -0.39 -7.82 -12.36
CA TRP A 181 -1.82 -7.92 -12.63
C TRP A 181 -2.45 -6.57 -12.97
N GLU A 182 -2.11 -5.52 -12.23
CA GLU A 182 -2.58 -4.16 -12.52
C GLU A 182 -2.11 -3.70 -13.91
N TYR A 183 -0.85 -3.98 -14.26
CA TYR A 183 -0.32 -3.69 -15.58
C TYR A 183 -1.06 -4.44 -16.70
N MET A 184 -1.30 -5.75 -16.52
CA MET A 184 -2.07 -6.57 -17.46
C MET A 184 -3.51 -6.07 -17.61
N ALA A 185 -4.16 -5.69 -16.49
CA ALA A 185 -5.52 -5.14 -16.52
C ALA A 185 -5.57 -3.81 -17.30
N HIS A 186 -4.57 -2.96 -17.14
CA HIS A 186 -4.43 -1.73 -17.93
C HIS A 186 -4.24 -2.01 -19.43
N GLN A 187 -3.41 -2.99 -19.79
CA GLN A 187 -3.24 -3.40 -21.18
C GLN A 187 -4.55 -3.93 -21.78
N GLN A 188 -5.24 -4.83 -21.07
CA GLN A 188 -6.52 -5.36 -21.53
C GLN A 188 -7.60 -4.27 -21.67
N ALA A 189 -7.63 -3.30 -20.76
CA ALA A 189 -8.53 -2.16 -20.88
C ALA A 189 -8.20 -1.29 -22.12
N ALA A 190 -6.92 -1.07 -22.41
CA ALA A 190 -6.48 -0.35 -23.61
C ALA A 190 -6.81 -1.11 -24.91
N GLU A 191 -6.75 -2.44 -24.90
CA GLU A 191 -7.05 -3.31 -26.03
C GLU A 191 -8.55 -3.62 -26.21
N SER A 192 -9.37 -3.29 -25.20
CA SER A 192 -10.82 -3.52 -25.26
C SER A 192 -11.48 -2.70 -26.38
N GLU A 193 -12.46 -3.29 -27.06
CA GLU A 193 -13.25 -2.65 -28.13
C GLU A 193 -13.86 -1.31 -27.71
N GLU A 194 -14.05 -1.08 -26.41
CA GLU A 194 -14.57 0.18 -25.87
C GLU A 194 -13.61 1.36 -26.08
N ASN A 195 -12.30 1.10 -26.12
CA ASN A 195 -11.23 2.10 -26.24
C ASN A 195 -10.56 2.15 -27.63
N ARG A 196 -11.02 1.35 -28.61
CA ARG A 196 -10.55 1.49 -30.01
C ARG A 196 -10.97 2.85 -30.58
N PRO A 197 -10.13 3.52 -31.39
CA PRO A 197 -10.50 4.78 -32.03
C PRO A 197 -11.71 4.57 -32.95
N ARG A 198 -12.88 5.03 -32.50
CA ARG A 198 -14.15 4.91 -33.22
C ARG A 198 -14.22 5.98 -34.31
N SER A 199 -14.34 5.57 -35.56
CA SER A 199 -14.58 6.49 -36.67
C SER A 199 -16.02 6.33 -37.20
N SER A 200 -16.63 7.41 -37.66
CA SER A 200 -17.91 7.30 -38.40
C SER A 200 -17.66 6.87 -39.85
N MET A 201 -18.69 6.34 -40.52
CA MET A 201 -18.61 5.94 -41.94
C MET A 201 -18.00 7.05 -42.83
N SER A 202 -18.40 8.30 -42.59
CA SER A 202 -17.85 9.46 -43.30
C SER A 202 -16.36 9.71 -43.03
N GLN A 203 -15.88 9.43 -41.81
CA GLN A 203 -14.45 9.60 -41.47
C GLN A 203 -13.59 8.50 -42.10
N ALA A 204 -14.08 7.25 -42.09
CA ALA A 204 -13.42 6.14 -42.75
C ALA A 204 -13.34 6.35 -44.27
N LEU A 205 -14.45 6.73 -44.92
CA LEU A 205 -14.47 7.04 -46.35
C LEU A 205 -13.59 8.23 -46.73
N ALA A 206 -13.54 9.27 -45.88
CA ALA A 206 -12.66 10.41 -46.11
C ALA A 206 -11.18 10.00 -46.15
N SER A 207 -10.79 9.12 -45.22
CA SER A 207 -9.43 8.57 -45.13
C SER A 207 -9.11 7.69 -46.34
N GLU A 208 -10.00 6.73 -46.66
CA GLU A 208 -9.80 5.73 -47.71
C GLU A 208 -9.74 6.36 -49.10
N LEU A 209 -10.72 7.20 -49.44
CA LEU A 209 -10.81 7.87 -50.74
C LEU A 209 -9.93 9.14 -50.80
N LYS A 210 -9.29 9.53 -49.67
CA LYS A 210 -8.49 10.75 -49.53
C LYS A 210 -9.25 11.99 -50.00
N ILE A 211 -10.47 12.15 -49.51
CA ILE A 211 -11.37 13.28 -49.78
C ILE A 211 -11.62 14.07 -48.50
N SER A 212 -12.20 15.27 -48.61
CA SER A 212 -12.59 16.04 -47.43
C SER A 212 -13.72 15.36 -46.67
N LEU A 213 -13.78 15.56 -45.36
CA LEU A 213 -14.86 15.02 -44.52
C LEU A 213 -16.25 15.50 -45.00
N GLU A 214 -16.36 16.74 -45.48
CA GLU A 214 -17.61 17.28 -46.01
C GLU A 214 -18.09 16.55 -47.27
N HIS A 215 -17.15 16.12 -48.13
CA HIS A 215 -17.49 15.30 -49.29
C HIS A 215 -17.82 13.85 -48.87
N ALA A 216 -17.09 13.28 -47.93
CA ALA A 216 -17.34 11.93 -47.46
C ALA A 216 -18.68 11.77 -46.73
N LYS A 217 -19.18 12.83 -46.06
CA LYS A 217 -20.53 12.85 -45.49
C LYS A 217 -21.62 12.65 -46.54
N LEU A 218 -21.43 13.13 -47.76
CA LEU A 218 -22.39 12.91 -48.85
C LEU A 218 -22.48 11.42 -49.22
N LEU A 219 -21.37 10.69 -49.05
CA LEU A 219 -21.22 9.30 -49.45
C LEU A 219 -21.50 8.31 -48.31
N ALA A 220 -21.80 8.78 -47.10
CA ALA A 220 -21.92 7.93 -45.91
C ALA A 220 -23.07 6.93 -46.01
N ASP A 221 -24.12 7.25 -46.77
CA ASP A 221 -25.29 6.39 -47.00
C ASP A 221 -25.17 5.52 -48.27
N ALA A 222 -23.98 5.47 -48.89
CA ALA A 222 -23.74 4.67 -50.09
C ALA A 222 -24.01 3.19 -49.85
N GLU A 223 -24.57 2.51 -50.87
CA GLU A 223 -24.90 1.10 -50.77
C GLU A 223 -23.61 0.26 -50.73
N VAL A 224 -23.52 -0.62 -49.74
CA VAL A 224 -22.37 -1.51 -49.52
C VAL A 224 -22.79 -2.94 -49.79
N THR A 225 -22.12 -3.59 -50.75
CA THR A 225 -22.33 -5.00 -51.09
C THR A 225 -21.12 -5.83 -50.70
N ALA A 226 -21.32 -6.92 -49.97
CA ALA A 226 -20.23 -7.82 -49.60
C ALA A 226 -19.79 -8.67 -50.80
N ASN A 227 -18.48 -8.72 -51.06
CA ASN A 227 -17.87 -9.63 -52.02
C ASN A 227 -17.57 -10.96 -51.33
N THR A 228 -18.46 -11.94 -51.48
CA THR A 228 -18.39 -13.22 -50.79
C THR A 228 -17.98 -14.36 -51.72
N SER A 229 -17.15 -15.26 -51.22
CA SER A 229 -16.93 -16.58 -51.81
C SER A 229 -18.18 -17.47 -51.76
N ASP A 230 -18.16 -18.58 -52.51
CA ASP A 230 -19.22 -19.60 -52.51
C ASP A 230 -19.42 -20.29 -51.14
N ASP A 231 -18.45 -20.20 -50.22
CA ASP A 231 -18.52 -20.74 -48.85
C ASP A 231 -18.94 -19.69 -47.80
N GLY A 232 -19.18 -18.45 -48.21
CA GLY A 232 -19.67 -17.37 -47.36
C GLY A 232 -18.59 -16.50 -46.71
N MET A 233 -17.29 -16.74 -46.99
CA MET A 233 -16.22 -15.84 -46.56
C MET A 233 -16.23 -14.53 -47.35
N ILE A 234 -16.20 -13.39 -46.66
CA ILE A 234 -16.11 -12.04 -47.23
C ILE A 234 -14.64 -11.74 -47.54
N TYR A 235 -14.34 -11.32 -48.77
CA TYR A 235 -12.99 -10.89 -49.18
C TYR A 235 -12.81 -9.37 -49.19
N SER A 236 -13.88 -8.65 -49.50
CA SER A 236 -13.92 -7.20 -49.61
C SER A 236 -15.36 -6.72 -49.63
N TYR A 237 -15.55 -5.41 -49.58
CA TYR A 237 -16.85 -4.78 -49.78
C TYR A 237 -16.80 -3.87 -51.00
N TRP A 238 -17.86 -3.83 -51.79
CA TRP A 238 -18.03 -2.85 -52.86
C TRP A 238 -18.97 -1.75 -52.39
N VAL A 239 -18.54 -0.50 -52.51
CA VAL A 239 -19.36 0.67 -52.22
C VAL A 239 -19.68 1.40 -53.52
N ASP A 240 -20.98 1.52 -53.82
CA ASP A 240 -21.46 2.32 -54.95
C ASP A 240 -21.82 3.73 -54.48
N VAL A 241 -20.97 4.70 -54.84
CA VAL A 241 -21.17 6.10 -54.49
C VAL A 241 -21.80 6.90 -55.63
N GLU A 242 -22.14 6.28 -56.77
CA GLU A 242 -22.75 6.96 -57.91
C GLU A 242 -24.05 7.72 -57.56
N PRO A 243 -24.96 7.19 -56.72
CA PRO A 243 -26.19 7.90 -56.36
C PRO A 243 -25.94 9.17 -55.52
N TYR A 244 -24.77 9.29 -54.90
CA TYR A 244 -24.47 10.29 -53.87
C TYR A 244 -23.37 11.28 -54.29
N ALA A 245 -22.50 10.90 -55.23
CA ALA A 245 -21.43 11.74 -55.71
C ALA A 245 -21.97 12.83 -56.66
N GLU A 246 -21.99 14.08 -56.22
CA GLU A 246 -22.48 15.22 -57.00
C GLU A 246 -21.38 16.21 -57.42
N GLY A 247 -21.60 16.91 -58.53
CA GLY A 247 -20.83 18.08 -58.95
C GLY A 247 -19.31 17.86 -59.03
N ALA A 248 -18.55 18.68 -58.29
CA ALA A 248 -17.09 18.66 -58.29
C ALA A 248 -16.51 17.36 -57.68
N LEU A 249 -17.20 16.75 -56.71
CA LEU A 249 -16.78 15.49 -56.10
C LEU A 249 -16.84 14.34 -57.11
N ARG A 250 -17.96 14.24 -57.85
CA ARG A 250 -18.11 13.22 -58.90
C ARG A 250 -17.03 13.33 -59.98
N ALA A 251 -16.76 14.55 -60.42
CA ALA A 251 -15.73 14.81 -61.43
C ALA A 251 -14.33 14.44 -60.92
N ASP A 252 -14.01 14.74 -59.66
CA ASP A 252 -12.74 14.37 -59.02
C ASP A 252 -12.57 12.84 -58.92
N LEU A 253 -13.59 12.14 -58.40
CA LEU A 253 -13.56 10.68 -58.25
C LEU A 253 -13.42 9.96 -59.59
N LEU A 254 -14.19 10.35 -60.60
CA LEU A 254 -14.08 9.79 -61.95
C LEU A 254 -12.73 10.11 -62.60
N ALA A 255 -12.17 11.31 -62.40
CA ALA A 255 -10.87 11.67 -62.95
C ALA A 255 -9.72 10.88 -62.29
N ARG A 256 -9.83 10.61 -60.98
CA ARG A 256 -8.79 9.93 -60.20
C ARG A 256 -8.84 8.41 -60.34
N PHE A 257 -10.05 7.83 -60.35
CA PHE A 257 -10.23 6.38 -60.23
C PHE A 257 -10.93 5.75 -61.43
N GLY A 258 -11.54 6.55 -62.32
CA GLY A 258 -12.23 6.05 -63.52
C GLY A 258 -13.57 5.36 -63.26
N THR A 259 -14.00 5.25 -62.00
CA THR A 259 -15.22 4.60 -61.54
C THR A 259 -15.81 5.33 -60.32
N LEU A 260 -17.07 5.05 -60.00
CA LEU A 260 -17.76 5.47 -58.78
C LEU A 260 -18.16 4.27 -57.89
N GLU A 261 -17.66 3.08 -58.23
CA GLU A 261 -17.78 1.86 -57.44
C GLU A 261 -16.39 1.49 -56.92
N PHE A 262 -16.24 1.39 -55.60
CA PHE A 262 -14.95 1.22 -54.94
C PHE A 262 -14.89 -0.07 -54.12
N GLU A 263 -13.78 -0.78 -54.21
CA GLU A 263 -13.48 -1.91 -53.34
C GLU A 263 -12.88 -1.41 -52.02
N LEU A 264 -13.45 -1.84 -50.90
CA LEU A 264 -13.02 -1.56 -49.54
C LEU A 264 -12.46 -2.84 -48.91
N ASP A 265 -11.42 -2.70 -48.09
CA ASP A 265 -10.79 -3.80 -47.37
C ASP A 265 -11.81 -4.54 -46.50
N VAL A 266 -11.60 -5.85 -46.29
CA VAL A 266 -12.47 -6.68 -45.44
C VAL A 266 -12.57 -6.15 -44.01
N ASN A 267 -11.54 -5.48 -43.50
CA ASN A 267 -11.52 -4.92 -42.15
C ASN A 267 -12.00 -3.44 -42.12
N PHE A 268 -12.47 -2.89 -43.24
CA PHE A 268 -12.86 -1.48 -43.33
C PHE A 268 -13.93 -1.09 -42.28
N PHE A 269 -14.85 -2.00 -41.98
CA PHE A 269 -15.92 -1.77 -41.01
C PHE A 269 -15.54 -2.10 -39.55
N ASP A 270 -14.37 -2.70 -39.30
CA ASP A 270 -13.98 -3.13 -37.94
C ASP A 270 -13.80 -1.95 -36.97
N ASP A 271 -13.51 -0.76 -37.51
CA ASP A 271 -13.31 0.48 -36.77
C ASP A 271 -14.45 1.51 -36.99
N ILE A 272 -15.56 1.09 -37.63
CA ILE A 272 -16.73 1.92 -37.94
C ILE A 272 -17.92 1.48 -37.09
N HIS A 273 -18.49 2.41 -36.31
CA HIS A 273 -19.74 2.14 -35.61
C HIS A 273 -20.93 2.55 -36.51
N PRO A 274 -22.03 1.79 -36.56
CA PRO A 274 -23.30 2.33 -37.07
C PRO A 274 -23.68 3.53 -36.19
N ASP A 275 -23.85 4.69 -36.80
CA ASP A 275 -24.38 5.87 -36.13
C ASP A 275 -25.73 5.47 -35.49
N MET A 276 -25.85 5.60 -34.15
CA MET A 276 -27.14 5.49 -33.45
C MET A 276 -28.02 6.69 -33.74
#